data_AF-A0A484WSR1-F1
#
_entry.id   AF-A0A484WSR1-F1
#
_cell.length_a   1.000
_cell.length_b   1.000
_cell.length_c   1.000
_cell.angle_alpha   90.00
_cell.angle_beta   90.00
_cell.angle_gamma   90.00
#
_symmetry.space_group_name_H-M   'P 1'
#
loop_
_entity.id
_entity.type
_entity.pdbx_description
1 polymer ?
#
loop_
_entity_poly.entity_id
_entity_poly.type
_entity_poly.pdbx_seq_one_letter_code
_entity_poly.pdbx_strand_id
1 'polypeptide(L)'
;MKQALRVAFGFLILWASVLHAEVRIVIDSGVDSGRPIGVVPFQWAGPGAAPEDIGGIVAADLRNSGKFNPLDRARPATAAG
;
A
#
# COMPACT_ATOMS: atom_id res chain seq x y z
N MET A 1 -48.37 26.49 -22.98
CA MET A 1 -47.66 26.41 -21.68
C MET A 1 -47.43 24.98 -21.20
N LYS A 2 -48.45 24.11 -21.10
CA LYS A 2 -48.32 22.74 -20.58
C LYS A 2 -47.38 21.82 -21.40
N GLN A 3 -47.36 21.98 -22.72
CA GLN A 3 -46.49 21.18 -23.61
C GLN A 3 -45.01 21.57 -23.49
N ALA A 4 -44.72 22.87 -23.40
CA ALA A 4 -43.36 23.35 -23.17
C ALA A 4 -42.79 22.84 -21.83
N LEU A 5 -43.63 22.77 -20.79
CA LEU A 5 -43.24 22.21 -19.50
C LEU A 5 -42.91 20.71 -19.60
N ARG A 6 -43.68 19.93 -20.37
CA ARG A 6 -43.43 18.50 -20.57
C ARG A 6 -42.13 18.24 -21.34
N VAL A 7 -41.84 19.05 -22.36
CA VAL A 7 -40.59 18.97 -23.12
C VAL A 7 -39.39 19.37 -22.26
N ALA A 8 -39.50 20.45 -21.47
CA ALA A 8 -38.45 20.86 -20.55
C ALA A 8 -38.17 19.80 -19.48
N PHE A 9 -39.22 19.14 -18.98
CA PHE A 9 -39.08 18.07 -17.98
C PHE A 9 -38.45 16.80 -18.57
N GLY A 10 -38.81 16.43 -19.79
CA GLY A 10 -38.16 15.32 -20.51
C GLY A 10 -36.69 15.60 -20.79
N PHE A 11 -36.35 16.85 -21.15
CA PHE A 11 -34.96 17.26 -21.34
C PHE A 11 -34.16 17.21 -20.03
N LEU A 12 -34.75 17.65 -18.92
CA LEU A 12 -34.12 17.59 -17.59
C LEU A 12 -33.80 16.14 -17.16
N ILE A 13 -34.72 15.20 -17.41
CA ILE A 13 -34.50 13.77 -17.11
C ILE A 13 -33.37 13.19 -17.98
N LEU A 14 -33.31 13.57 -19.26
CA LEU A 14 -32.25 13.14 -20.16
C LEU A 14 -30.87 13.65 -19.73
N TRP A 15 -30.80 14.85 -19.14
CA TRP A 15 -29.57 15.40 -18.59
C TRP A 15 -29.12 14.71 -17.30
N ALA A 16 -30.05 14.23 -16.47
CA ALA A 16 -29.73 13.57 -15.21
C ALA A 16 -29.00 12.22 -15.40
N SER A 17 -29.20 11.52 -16.53
CA SER A 17 -28.56 10.22 -16.79
C SER A 17 -27.07 10.31 -17.14
N VAL A 18 -26.53 11.52 -17.33
CA VAL A 18 -25.08 11.73 -17.59
C VAL A 18 -24.28 11.72 -16.27
N LEU A 19 -24.94 11.83 -15.11
CA LEU A 19 -24.30 11.79 -13.78
C LEU A 19 -24.07 10.35 -13.30
N HIS A 20 -23.34 9.55 -14.09
CA HIS A 20 -22.80 8.28 -13.61
C HIS A 20 -21.51 8.57 -12.84
N ALA A 21 -21.59 8.61 -11.51
CA ALA A 21 -20.42 8.62 -10.65
C ALA A 21 -19.80 7.22 -10.66
N GLU A 22 -18.81 6.99 -11.52
CA GLU A 22 -18.00 5.78 -11.52
C GLU A 22 -17.15 5.76 -10.24
N VAL A 23 -17.58 4.98 -9.24
CA VAL A 23 -16.81 4.77 -8.02
C VAL A 23 -15.67 3.81 -8.34
N ARG A 24 -14.55 4.36 -8.80
CA ARG A 24 -13.32 3.60 -8.99
C ARG A 24 -12.63 3.42 -7.64
N ILE A 25 -12.78 2.23 -7.05
CA ILE A 25 -11.98 1.84 -5.89
C ILE A 25 -10.56 1.57 -6.39
N VAL A 26 -9.71 2.60 -6.35
CA VAL A 26 -8.26 2.44 -6.49
C VAL A 26 -7.73 2.03 -5.12
N ILE A 27 -7.23 0.80 -5.02
CA ILE A 27 -6.50 0.32 -3.84
C ILE A 27 -5.12 0.96 -3.88
N ASP A 28 -4.95 2.14 -3.29
CA ASP A 28 -3.68 2.91 -3.28
C ASP A 28 -2.80 2.65 -2.05
N SER A 29 -2.93 1.51 -1.37
CA SER A 29 -2.05 1.25 -0.23
C SER A 29 -1.88 -0.22 0.08
N GLY A 30 -1.25 -0.93 -0.86
CA GLY A 30 -0.35 -2.01 -0.49
C GLY A 30 0.85 -1.46 0.26
N VAL A 31 0.67 -1.13 1.54
CA VAL A 31 1.64 -1.27 2.65
C VAL A 31 3.13 -0.90 2.44
N ASP A 32 3.48 0.07 1.59
CA ASP A 32 4.86 0.59 1.53
C ASP A 32 5.06 1.87 2.38
N SER A 33 4.14 2.17 3.30
CA SER A 33 4.20 3.29 4.26
C SER A 33 4.84 2.93 5.61
N GLY A 34 5.37 1.71 5.75
CA GLY A 34 6.03 1.27 6.96
C GLY A 34 7.27 2.11 7.28
N ARG A 35 7.52 2.39 8.56
CA ARG A 35 8.73 3.10 9.00
C ARG A 35 9.97 2.30 8.57
N PRO A 36 10.96 2.91 7.89
CA PRO A 36 12.21 2.23 7.54
C PRO A 36 12.92 1.71 8.78
N ILE A 37 13.36 0.46 8.75
CA ILE A 37 14.12 -0.16 9.84
C ILE A 37 15.22 -1.08 9.28
N GLY A 38 16.42 -0.97 9.84
CA GLY A 38 17.51 -1.91 9.53
C GLY A 38 17.47 -3.11 10.48
N VAL A 39 17.34 -4.31 9.93
CA VAL A 39 17.50 -5.55 10.71
C VAL A 39 18.85 -6.17 10.34
N VAL A 40 19.76 -6.21 11.31
CA VAL A 40 21.12 -6.69 11.12
C VAL A 40 21.15 -8.22 11.28
N PRO A 41 21.95 -8.95 10.48
CA PRO A 41 22.15 -10.38 10.69
C PRO A 41 22.69 -10.67 12.10
N PHE A 42 22.13 -11.68 12.75
CA PHE A 42 22.55 -12.08 14.10
C PHE A 42 23.90 -12.79 14.04
N GLN A 43 24.77 -12.49 15.00
CA GLN A 43 26.03 -13.20 15.14
C GLN A 43 25.77 -14.60 15.72
N TRP A 44 26.25 -15.63 15.02
CA TRP A 44 26.24 -17.01 15.49
C TRP A 44 27.57 -17.33 16.16
N ALA A 45 27.52 -17.79 17.42
CA ALA A 45 28.70 -18.12 18.22
C ALA A 45 29.07 -19.62 18.20
N GLY A 46 28.28 -20.46 17.52
CA GLY A 46 28.54 -21.89 17.38
C GLY A 46 29.43 -22.21 16.17
N PRO A 47 29.93 -23.46 16.09
CA PRO A 47 30.67 -23.91 14.91
C PRO A 47 29.74 -24.02 13.70
N GLY A 48 30.27 -23.73 12.51
CA GLY A 48 29.55 -23.87 11.25
C GLY A 48 28.55 -22.73 10.96
N ALA A 49 27.62 -23.00 10.05
CA ALA A 49 26.56 -22.06 9.72
C ALA A 49 25.52 -22.00 10.86
N ALA A 50 24.91 -20.84 11.05
CA ALA A 50 23.76 -20.70 11.94
C ALA A 50 22.66 -21.66 11.47
N PRO A 51 21.97 -22.36 12.39
CA PRO A 51 20.88 -23.26 12.03
C PRO A 51 19.66 -22.52 11.46
N GLU A 52 19.52 -21.23 11.75
CA GLU A 52 18.38 -20.41 11.34
C GLU A 52 18.76 -18.93 11.15
N ASP A 53 18.09 -18.24 10.22
CA ASP A 53 18.28 -16.81 9.98
C ASP A 53 17.31 -15.97 10.82
N ILE A 54 17.64 -15.80 12.10
CA ILE A 54 16.84 -15.01 13.05
C ILE A 54 16.65 -13.56 12.55
N GLY A 55 17.66 -12.98 11.91
CA GLY A 55 17.55 -11.63 11.34
C GLY A 55 16.51 -11.56 10.23
N GLY A 56 16.46 -12.59 9.37
CA GLY A 56 15.43 -12.76 8.35
C GLY A 56 14.02 -12.90 8.92
N ILE A 57 13.86 -13.69 9.99
CA ILE A 57 12.58 -13.88 10.68
C ILE A 57 12.07 -12.55 11.25
N VAL A 58 12.91 -11.82 11.98
CA VAL A 58 12.55 -10.52 12.54
C VAL A 58 12.17 -9.51 11.44
N ALA A 59 12.90 -9.48 10.33
CA ALA A 59 12.56 -8.63 9.19
C ALA A 59 11.19 -9.00 8.59
N ALA A 60 10.91 -10.29 8.42
CA ALA A 60 9.62 -10.77 7.90
C ALA A 60 8.46 -10.37 8.83
N ASP A 61 8.61 -10.53 10.14
CA ASP A 61 7.58 -10.17 11.12
C ASP A 61 7.29 -8.66 11.12
N LEU A 62 8.35 -7.84 11.06
CA LEU A 62 8.23 -6.39 10.99
C LEU A 62 7.51 -5.94 9.72
N ARG A 63 7.81 -6.56 8.58
CA ARG A 63 7.09 -6.32 7.31
C ARG A 63 5.63 -6.77 7.39
N ASN A 64 5.37 -7.97 7.93
CA ASN A 64 4.03 -8.54 8.07
C ASN A 64 3.15 -7.71 9.02
N SER A 65 3.74 -6.98 9.96
CA SER A 65 3.01 -6.04 10.82
C SER A 65 2.40 -4.85 10.06
N GLY A 66 2.88 -4.57 8.84
CA GLY A 66 2.49 -3.41 8.04
C GLY A 66 2.96 -2.06 8.59
N LYS A 67 3.67 -2.04 9.73
CA LYS A 67 4.16 -0.82 10.40
C LYS A 67 5.57 -0.44 10.02
N PHE A 68 6.34 -1.39 9.48
CA PHE A 68 7.76 -1.24 9.19
C PHE A 68 8.11 -1.73 7.80
N ASN A 69 9.11 -1.09 7.20
CA ASN A 69 9.69 -1.50 5.92
C ASN A 69 11.16 -1.88 6.15
N PRO A 70 11.49 -3.17 6.32
CA PRO A 70 12.85 -3.62 6.52
C PRO A 70 13.73 -3.29 5.31
N LEU A 71 14.87 -2.67 5.55
CA LEU A 71 15.85 -2.39 4.50
C LEU A 71 16.42 -3.69 3.93
N ASP A 72 16.62 -3.73 2.62
CA ASP A 72 17.31 -4.84 1.95
C ASP A 72 18.73 -5.00 2.53
N ARG A 73 19.14 -6.25 2.78
CA ARG A 73 20.48 -6.60 3.25
C ARG A 73 21.57 -6.15 2.27
N ALA A 74 21.25 -6.06 0.99
CA ALA A 74 22.18 -5.55 -0.02
C ALA A 74 22.38 -4.03 0.06
N ARG A 75 21.51 -3.30 0.79
CA ARG A 75 21.58 -1.85 0.92
C ARG A 75 22.41 -1.47 2.16
N PRO A 76 23.62 -0.89 2.00
CA PRO A 76 24.37 -0.39 3.13
C PRO A 76 23.60 0.73 3.84
N ALA A 77 23.67 0.77 5.16
CA ALA A 77 22.93 1.71 6.03
C ALA A 77 23.28 3.19 5.83
N THR A 78 24.16 3.52 4.88
CA THR A 78 24.70 4.86 4.59
C THR A 78 23.87 5.71 3.64
N ALA A 79 22.70 5.24 3.17
CA ALA A 79 21.90 5.96 2.16
C ALA A 79 20.73 6.80 2.71
N ALA A 80 20.61 6.96 4.03
CA ALA A 80 19.62 7.84 4.66
C ALA A 80 20.32 9.11 5.16
N GLY A 81 20.51 10.07 4.24
CA GLY A 81 20.88 11.45 4.52
C GLY A 81 19.70 12.36 4.29
#